data_AF-A0A936N5E0-F1
#
_entry.id   AF-A0A936N5E0-F1
#
_cell.length_a   1.000
_cell.length_b   1.000
_cell.length_c   1.000
_cell.angle_alpha   90.00
_cell.angle_beta   90.00
_cell.angle_gamma   90.00
#
_symmetry.space_group_name_H-M   'P 1'
#
loop_
_entity.id
_entity.type
_entity.pdbx_description
1 polymer ?
#
loop_
_entity_poly.entity_id
_entity_poly.type
_entity_poly.pdbx_seq_one_letter_code
_entity_poly.pdbx_strand_id
1 'polypeptide(L)' 'MKFSLSGILLLLFISSCKKEYTCTCTSVVNGNTATSVTKATMRKKDSKTWCNSSTSFVSAGTSASCELS' A
#
# COMPACT_ATOMS: atom_id res chain seq x y z
N MET A 1 26.94 -15.61 -26.04
CA MET A 1 26.28 -15.18 -24.79
C MET A 1 25.55 -16.39 -24.20
N LYS A 2 26.12 -17.02 -23.17
CA LYS A 2 25.47 -18.11 -22.43
C LYS A 2 24.57 -17.47 -21.36
N PHE A 3 23.31 -17.20 -21.71
CA PHE A 3 22.31 -16.75 -20.74
C PHE A 3 22.03 -17.93 -19.79
N SER A 4 22.62 -17.88 -18.59
CA SER A 4 22.36 -18.85 -17.54
C SER A 4 20.89 -18.72 -17.12
N LEU A 5 20.11 -19.75 -17.45
CA LEU A 5 18.67 -19.89 -17.17
C LEU A 5 18.34 -19.82 -15.65
N SER A 6 19.35 -19.88 -14.78
CA SER A 6 19.21 -19.89 -13.32
C SER A 6 18.88 -18.52 -12.72
N GLY A 7 19.18 -17.40 -13.39
CA GLY A 7 18.94 -16.05 -12.85
C GLY A 7 17.49 -15.54 -12.94
N ILE A 8 16.69 -16.10 -13.85
CA ILE A 8 15.33 -15.59 -14.13
C ILE A 8 14.31 -16.11 -13.11
N LEU A 9 14.55 -17.27 -12.50
CA LEU A 9 13.63 -17.88 -11.54
C LEU A 9 13.54 -17.06 -10.25
N LEU A 10 14.64 -16.46 -9.78
CA LEU A 10 14.66 -15.68 -8.54
C LEU A 10 13.82 -14.39 -8.61
N LEU A 11 13.76 -13.75 -9.79
CA LEU A 11 12.97 -12.54 -10.02
C LEU A 11 11.45 -12.80 -9.97
N LEU A 12 11.02 -14.03 -10.28
CA LEU A 12 9.61 -14.43 -10.22
C LEU A 12 9.15 -14.71 -8.77
N PHE A 13 10.03 -15.19 -7.90
CA PHE A 13 9.71 -15.46 -6.50
C PHE A 13 9.53 -14.18 -5.66
N ILE A 14 10.32 -13.13 -5.93
CA ILE A 14 10.18 -11.83 -5.22
C ILE A 14 8.82 -11.18 -5.54
N SER A 15 8.27 -11.45 -6.73
CA SER A 15 6.96 -10.95 -7.12
C SER A 15 5.81 -11.64 -6.38
N SER A 16 6.01 -12.84 -5.81
CA SER A 16 4.94 -13.63 -5.18
C SER A 16 4.92 -13.59 -3.65
N CYS A 17 5.98 -13.09 -2.99
CA CYS A 17 5.97 -12.89 -1.55
C CYS A 17 4.96 -11.79 -1.17
N LYS A 18 3.80 -12.19 -0.64
CA LYS A 18 2.90 -11.29 0.07
C LYS A 18 3.53 -10.95 1.40
N LYS A 19 3.57 -9.67 1.74
CA LYS A 19 4.00 -9.18 3.06
C LYS A 19 2.82 -8.44 3.68
N GLU A 20 2.77 -8.43 5.01
CA GLU A 20 1.84 -7.56 5.72
C GLU A 20 2.31 -6.11 5.52
N TYR A 21 1.42 -5.28 5.00
CA TYR A 21 1.62 -3.83 4.89
C TYR A 21 0.57 -3.13 5.74
N THR A 22 0.96 -2.04 6.37
CA THR A 22 0.07 -1.22 7.19
C THR A 22 -0.20 0.08 6.45
N CYS A 23 -1.47 0.38 6.20
CA CYS A 23 -1.88 1.68 5.70
C CYS A 23 -2.47 2.49 6.86
N THR A 24 -1.84 3.61 7.16
CA THR A 24 -2.31 4.56 8.15
C THR A 24 -2.89 5.75 7.41
N CYS A 25 -4.20 5.92 7.49
CA CYS A 25 -4.91 7.06 6.93
C CYS A 25 -5.27 8.03 8.03
N THR A 26 -4.76 9.25 7.92
CA THR A 26 -5.08 10.34 8.83
C THR A 26 -6.00 11.31 8.10
N SER A 27 -7.22 11.43 8.59
CA SER A 27 -8.25 12.33 8.06
C SER A 27 -8.51 13.46 9.05
N VAL A 28 -8.54 14.70 8.59
CA VAL A 28 -8.89 15.86 9.42
C VAL A 28 -10.30 16.30 9.07
N VAL A 29 -11.24 16.16 10.00
CA VAL A 29 -12.63 16.61 9.86
C VAL A 29 -12.90 17.66 10.92
N ASN A 30 -13.18 18.89 10.49
CA ASN A 30 -13.57 19.99 11.38
C ASN A 30 -12.57 20.27 12.53
N GLY A 31 -11.27 20.15 12.26
CA GLY A 31 -10.19 20.35 13.25
C GLY A 31 -9.83 19.12 14.08
N ASN A 32 -10.60 18.03 13.98
CA ASN A 32 -10.29 16.76 14.64
C ASN A 32 -9.57 15.81 13.69
N THR A 33 -8.43 15.31 14.16
CA THR A 33 -7.63 14.31 13.46
C THR A 33 -8.14 12.91 13.81
N ALA A 34 -8.64 12.18 12.82
CA ALA A 34 -9.01 10.78 12.91
C ALA A 34 -7.96 9.93 12.21
N THR A 35 -7.31 9.01 12.93
CA THR A 35 -6.35 8.07 12.36
C THR A 35 -6.98 6.69 12.23
N SER A 36 -6.99 6.16 11.02
CA SER A 36 -7.44 4.81 10.70
C SER A 36 -6.25 3.97 10.29
N VAL A 37 -6.02 2.86 10.99
CA VAL A 37 -4.95 1.92 10.66
C VAL A 37 -5.59 0.67 10.08
N THR A 38 -5.20 0.32 8.85
CA THR A 38 -5.63 -0.92 8.20
C THR A 38 -4.41 -1.74 7.83
N LYS A 39 -4.50 -3.04 8.05
CA LYS A 39 -3.41 -3.99 7.75
C LYS A 39 -3.88 -4.94 6.68
N ALA A 40 -3.04 -5.19 5.69
CA ALA A 40 -3.36 -6.12 4.61
C ALA A 40 -2.12 -6.88 4.15
N THR A 41 -2.27 -8.19 3.97
CA THR A 41 -1.22 -9.06 3.45
C THR A 41 -1.31 -9.14 1.93
N MET A 42 -0.40 -8.43 1.27
CA MET A 42 -0.47 -8.23 -0.18
C MET A 42 0.91 -8.02 -0.80
N ARG A 43 1.00 -7.89 -2.12
CA ARG A 43 2.26 -7.60 -2.78
C ARG A 43 2.57 -6.11 -2.69
N LYS A 44 3.85 -5.76 -2.71
CA LYS A 44 4.32 -4.36 -2.65
C LYS A 44 3.70 -3.48 -3.74
N LYS A 45 3.47 -4.04 -4.94
CA LYS A 45 2.86 -3.29 -6.04
C LYS A 45 1.40 -2.92 -5.75
N ASP A 46 0.69 -3.82 -5.06
CA ASP A 46 -0.75 -3.72 -4.84
C ASP A 46 -1.03 -2.86 -3.59
N SER A 47 -0.11 -2.84 -2.62
CA SER A 47 -0.27 -2.13 -1.34
C SER A 47 -0.42 -0.62 -1.51
N LYS A 48 0.32 -0.01 -2.43
CA LYS A 48 0.19 1.43 -2.73
C LYS A 48 -1.18 1.76 -3.30
N THR A 49 -1.67 0.97 -4.25
CA THR A 49 -3.00 1.14 -4.85
C THR A 49 -4.11 0.94 -3.82
N TRP A 50 -4.00 -0.08 -2.98
CA TRP A 50 -4.98 -0.33 -1.92
C TRP A 50 -5.01 0.80 -0.90
N CYS A 51 -3.85 1.26 -0.43
CA CYS A 51 -3.76 2.35 0.54
C CYS A 51 -4.25 3.69 -0.02
N ASN A 52 -3.95 4.00 -1.29
CA ASN A 52 -4.50 5.19 -1.97
C ASN A 52 -5.99 5.08 -2.26
N SER A 53 -6.50 3.88 -2.59
CA SER A 53 -7.92 3.67 -2.84
C SER A 53 -8.78 3.93 -1.61
N SER A 54 -8.24 3.75 -0.41
CA SER A 54 -8.90 4.11 0.85
C SER A 54 -9.04 5.63 1.02
N THR A 55 -8.20 6.45 0.37
CA THR A 55 -8.26 7.91 0.42
C THR A 55 -9.40 8.49 -0.42
N SER A 56 -9.85 7.79 -1.46
CA SER A 56 -10.81 8.32 -2.46
C SER A 56 -12.23 8.61 -1.94
N PHE A 57 -12.52 8.33 -0.67
CA PHE A 57 -13.82 8.57 -0.04
C PHE A 57 -13.92 9.87 0.77
N VAL A 58 -12.89 10.73 0.75
CA VAL A 58 -12.97 12.01 1.48
C VAL A 58 -13.79 13.05 0.73
N SER A 59 -14.96 13.36 1.29
CA SER A 59 -15.84 14.45 0.87
C SER A 59 -15.11 15.81 0.89
N ALA A 60 -15.52 16.72 0.00
CA ALA A 60 -15.00 18.08 -0.08
C ALA A 60 -15.03 18.76 1.31
N GLY A 61 -13.85 19.14 1.81
CA GLY A 61 -13.67 19.72 3.15
C GLY A 61 -12.94 18.82 4.16
N THR A 62 -12.61 17.57 3.78
CA THR A 62 -11.79 16.64 4.59
C THR A 62 -10.46 16.39 3.89
N SER A 63 -9.34 16.73 4.55
CA SER A 63 -8.00 16.34 4.09
C SER A 63 -7.65 14.97 4.67
N ALA A 64 -7.50 13.96 3.80
CA ALA A 64 -6.93 12.67 4.17
C ALA A 64 -5.55 12.47 3.57
N SER A 65 -4.60 12.06 4.41
CA SER A 65 -3.27 11.61 4.01
C SER A 65 -3.14 10.14 4.41
N CYS A 66 -2.83 9.27 3.46
CA CYS A 66 -2.60 7.86 3.73
C CYS A 66 -1.14 7.50 3.46
N GLU A 67 -0.47 7.00 4.50
CA GLU A 67 0.91 6.54 4.44
C GLU A 67 0.96 5.01 4.55
N LEU A 68 1.76 4.41 3.67
CA LEU A 68 2.02 2.98 3.68
C LEU A 68 3.32 2.72 4.45
N SER A 69 3.22 1.92 5.52
CA SER A 69 4.34 1.40 6.31
C SER A 69 4.53 -0.09 6.14
#